data_AF-W4QIN4-F1
#
_entry.id   AF-W4QIN4-F1
#
_cell.length_a   1.000
_cell.length_b   1.000
_cell.length_c   1.000
_cell.angle_alpha   90.00
_cell.angle_beta   90.00
_cell.angle_gamma   90.00
#
_symmetry.space_group_name_H-M   'P 1'
#
loop_
_entity.id
_entity.type
_entity.pdbx_description
1 polymer ?
#
loop_
_entity_poly.entity_id
_entity_poly.type
_entity_poly.pdbx_seq_one_letter_code
_entity_poly.pdbx_strand_id
1 'polypeptide(L)'
;MTNVQINSTNIRYQDGDISRVDVYFHGRNARHTYSVTGYIPLTAKEYQGNEALAALTELVVDKLMKGLRGEEDTEVELEAE
;
A
#
# COMPACT_ATOMS: atom_id res chain seq x y z
N MET A 1 11.36 -10.40 -11.68
CA MET A 1 10.22 -10.17 -10.77
C MET A 1 10.76 -9.54 -9.51
N THR A 2 10.26 -8.37 -9.11
CA THR A 2 10.58 -7.79 -7.80
C THR A 2 9.81 -8.60 -6.75
N ASN A 3 10.51 -9.13 -5.74
CA ASN A 3 9.90 -9.90 -4.67
C ASN A 3 9.43 -8.91 -3.60
N VAL A 4 8.11 -8.76 -3.43
CA VAL A 4 7.51 -7.90 -2.40
C VAL A 4 7.04 -8.78 -1.26
N GLN A 5 7.52 -8.47 -0.06
CA GLN A 5 7.10 -9.11 1.17
C GLN A 5 6.38 -8.10 2.05
N ILE A 6 5.17 -8.44 2.47
CA ILE A 6 4.43 -7.67 3.46
C ILE A 6 4.99 -8.02 4.84
N ASN A 7 5.44 -7.00 5.57
CA ASN A 7 6.02 -7.15 6.90
C ASN A 7 4.96 -7.03 7.99
N SER A 8 4.04 -6.08 7.82
CA SER A 8 3.00 -5.80 8.81
C SER A 8 1.84 -5.08 8.14
N THR A 9 0.62 -5.35 8.63
CA THR A 9 -0.59 -4.64 8.24
C THR A 9 -1.19 -4.05 9.50
N ASN A 10 -1.26 -2.72 9.58
CA ASN A 10 -1.85 -2.01 10.70
C ASN A 10 -3.25 -1.54 10.31
N ILE A 11 -4.27 -2.04 11.00
CA ILE A 11 -5.67 -1.69 10.75
C ILE A 11 -6.15 -0.85 11.92
N ARG A 12 -6.61 0.37 11.61
CA ARG A 12 -7.26 1.25 12.58
C ARG A 12 -8.76 1.16 12.40
N TYR A 13 -9.45 0.96 13.52
CA TYR A 13 -10.90 0.93 13.58
C TYR A 13 -11.42 2.22 14.23
N GLN A 14 -12.53 2.75 13.71
CA GLN A 14 -13.24 3.90 14.26
C GLN A 14 -14.74 3.62 14.17
N ASP A 15 -15.47 3.84 15.26
CA ASP A 15 -16.92 3.56 15.36
C ASP A 15 -17.34 2.12 15.00
N GLY A 16 -16.42 1.16 15.10
CA GLY A 16 -16.64 -0.25 14.77
C GLY A 16 -16.32 -0.62 13.32
N ASP A 17 -16.02 0.37 12.47
CA ASP A 17 -15.63 0.19 11.08
C ASP A 17 -14.13 0.39 10.87
N ILE A 18 -13.60 -0.16 9.78
CA ILE A 18 -12.21 0.10 9.38
C ILE A 18 -12.11 1.56 8.92
N SER A 19 -11.28 2.34 9.60
CA SER A 19 -11.00 3.74 9.26
C SER A 19 -9.81 3.85 8.31
N ARG A 20 -8.74 3.09 8.57
CA ARG A 20 -7.50 3.15 7.79
C ARG A 20 -6.72 1.85 7.88
N VAL A 21 -6.08 1.45 6.77
CA VAL A 21 -5.16 0.32 6.74
C VAL A 21 -3.80 0.79 6.23
N ASP A 22 -2.77 0.66 7.04
CA ASP A 22 -1.39 0.96 6.65
C ASP A 22 -0.64 -0.37 6.44
N VAL A 23 -0.30 -0.68 5.18
CA VAL A 23 0.42 -1.92 4.83
C VAL A 23 1.90 -1.62 4.66
N TYR A 24 2.74 -2.18 5.53
CA TYR A 24 4.18 -2.06 5.50
C TYR A 24 4.79 -3.19 4.67
N PHE A 25 5.63 -2.83 3.71
CA PHE A 25 6.22 -3.79 2.79
C PHE A 25 7.72 -3.55 2.62
N HIS A 26 8.40 -4.62 2.20
CA HIS A 26 9.77 -4.61 1.78
C HIS A 26 9.88 -5.33 0.43
N GLY A 27 10.23 -4.58 -0.61
CA GLY A 27 10.47 -5.06 -1.96
C GLY A 27 11.95 -5.22 -2.24
N ARG A 28 12.34 -6.31 -2.91
CA ARG A 28 13.72 -6.54 -3.34
C ARG A 28 13.77 -7.06 -4.76
N ASN A 29 14.73 -6.58 -5.54
CA ASN A 29 14.98 -7.18 -6.85
C ASN A 29 15.62 -8.57 -6.68
N ALA A 30 15.38 -9.46 -7.64
CA ALA A 30 16.00 -10.78 -7.75
C ALA A 30 17.53 -10.74 -7.73
N ARG A 31 18.14 -9.64 -8.20
CA ARG A 31 19.60 -9.43 -8.14
C ARG A 31 20.11 -8.85 -6.82
N HIS A 32 19.22 -8.57 -5.86
CA HIS A 32 19.53 -7.95 -4.56
C HIS A 32 20.28 -6.60 -4.64
N THR A 33 20.30 -5.98 -5.82
CA THR A 33 21.03 -4.73 -6.08
C THR A 33 20.31 -3.49 -5.55
N TYR A 34 19.00 -3.57 -5.36
CA TYR A 34 18.19 -2.51 -4.76
C TYR A 34 17.06 -3.10 -3.92
N SER A 35 16.72 -2.39 -2.85
CA SER A 35 15.63 -2.68 -1.91
C SER A 35 14.77 -1.44 -1.73
N VAL A 36 13.45 -1.64 -1.65
CA VAL A 36 12.45 -0.60 -1.42
C VAL A 36 11.73 -0.96 -0.13
N THR A 37 11.75 -0.06 0.85
CA THR A 37 10.98 -0.20 2.09
C THR A 37 10.00 0.95 2.15
N GLY A 38 8.74 0.65 2.46
CA GLY A 38 7.73 1.68 2.58
C GLY A 38 6.46 1.18 3.23
N TYR A 39 5.48 2.06 3.26
CA TYR A 39 4.11 1.71 3.60
C TYR A 39 3.17 2.24 2.52
N ILE A 40 2.06 1.56 2.32
CA ILE A 40 0.99 1.99 1.42
C ILE A 40 -0.27 2.16 2.25
N PRO A 41 -0.83 3.38 2.34
CA PRO A 41 -2.13 3.59 2.94
C PRO A 41 -3.22 3.05 2.00
N LEU A 42 -4.12 2.27 2.56
CA LEU A 42 -5.29 1.73 1.90
C LEU A 42 -6.55 2.21 2.61
N THR A 43 -7.57 2.50 1.82
CA THR A 43 -8.93 2.70 2.33
C THR A 43 -9.55 1.36 2.74
N ALA A 44 -10.57 1.41 3.60
CA ALA A 44 -11.31 0.22 4.01
C ALA A 44 -11.87 -0.58 2.82
N LYS A 45 -12.31 0.12 1.77
CA LYS A 45 -12.86 -0.48 0.55
C LYS A 45 -11.80 -1.22 -0.26
N GLU A 46 -10.58 -0.70 -0.32
CA GLU A 46 -9.47 -1.34 -1.03
C GLU A 46 -8.96 -2.57 -0.28
N TYR A 47 -9.03 -2.54 1.05
CA TYR A 47 -8.66 -3.68 1.88
C TYR A 47 -9.71 -4.78 1.86
N GLN A 48 -11.01 -4.43 1.93
CA GLN A 48 -12.11 -5.40 1.86
C GLN A 48 -12.07 -6.19 0.54
N GLY A 49 -11.99 -7.51 0.62
CA GLY A 49 -11.84 -8.39 -0.54
C GLY A 49 -10.40 -8.65 -0.98
N ASN A 50 -9.42 -7.89 -0.47
CA ASN A 50 -7.99 -8.10 -0.66
C ASN A 50 -7.27 -8.49 0.65
N GLU A 51 -8.01 -9.01 1.63
CA GLU A 51 -7.50 -9.39 2.96
C GLU A 51 -6.49 -10.54 2.89
N ALA A 52 -6.58 -11.38 1.86
CA ALA A 52 -5.64 -12.46 1.64
C ALA A 52 -4.25 -11.91 1.29
N LEU A 53 -3.20 -12.48 1.87
CA LEU A 53 -1.82 -12.03 1.69
C LEU A 53 -1.40 -11.92 0.21
N ALA A 54 -1.84 -12.87 -0.63
CA ALA A 54 -1.57 -12.84 -2.06
C ALA A 54 -2.20 -11.61 -2.75
N ALA A 55 -3.49 -11.38 -2.52
CA ALA A 55 -4.23 -10.25 -3.08
C ALA A 55 -3.68 -8.90 -2.58
N LEU A 56 -3.36 -8.83 -1.28
CA LEU A 56 -2.75 -7.65 -0.68
C LEU A 56 -1.37 -7.37 -1.30
N THR A 57 -0.59 -8.41 -1.60
CA THR A 57 0.72 -8.25 -2.24
C THR A 57 0.58 -7.72 -3.67
N GLU A 58 -0.38 -8.22 -4.45
CA GLU A 58 -0.66 -7.72 -5.80
C GLU A 58 -1.08 -6.25 -5.78
N LEU A 59 -1.97 -5.88 -4.85
CA LEU A 59 -2.43 -4.51 -4.66
C LEU A 59 -1.28 -3.57 -4.27
N VAL A 60 -0.39 -4.01 -3.38
CA VAL A 60 0.79 -3.24 -2.98
C VAL A 60 1.75 -3.06 -4.15
N VAL A 61 1.97 -4.08 -4.98
CA VAL A 61 2.82 -4.00 -6.17
C VAL A 61 2.24 -3.01 -7.19
N ASP A 62 0.93 -3.07 -7.44
CA ASP A 62 0.25 -2.15 -8.36
C ASP A 62 0.40 -0.69 -7.92
N LYS A 63 0.07 -0.40 -6.64
CA LYS A 63 0.21 0.95 -6.07
C LYS A 63 1.66 1.44 -6.06
N LEU A 64 2.61 0.56 -5.73
CA LEU A 64 4.03 0.90 -5.77
C LEU A 64 4.49 1.28 -7.18
N MET A 65 4.05 0.53 -8.20
CA MET A 65 4.38 0.81 -9.60
C MET A 65 3.77 2.14 -10.07
N LYS A 66 2.54 2.46 -9.64
CA LYS A 66 1.89 3.76 -9.93
C LYS A 66 2.63 4.92 -9.28
N GLY A 67 2.95 4.81 -7.99
CA GLY A 67 3.71 5.84 -7.27
C GLY A 67 5.10 6.08 -7.88
N LEU A 68 5.82 5.02 -8.26
CA LEU A 68 7.13 5.13 -8.95
C LEU A 68 7.04 5.79 -10.34
N ARG A 69 5.88 5.69 -11.01
CA ARG A 69 5.62 6.37 -12.28
C ARG A 69 5.25 7.84 -12.11
N GLY A 70 5.08 8.32 -10.87
CA GLY A 70 4.65 9.68 -10.57
C GLY A 70 3.15 9.90 -10.77
N GLU A 71 2.36 8.82 -10.88
CA GLU A 71 0.90 8.87 -10.86
C GLU A 71 0.40 8.89 -9.41
N GLU A 72 0.93 9.84 -8.62
CA GLU A 72 0.42 10.09 -7.29
C GLU A 72 -0.98 10.68 -7.45
N ASP A 73 -1.99 9.98 -6.92
CA ASP A 73 -3.32 10.53 -6.67
C ASP A 73 -3.12 11.59 -5.58
N THR A 74 -2.63 12.76 -6.00
CA THR A 74 -2.60 13.95 -5.17
C THR A 74 -4.06 14.34 -5.02
N GLU A 75 -4.74 13.82 -3.99
CA GLU A 75 -5.81 14.56 -3.35
C GLU A 75 -5.19 15.88 -2.89
N VAL A 76 -5.19 16.85 -3.80
CA VAL A 76 -5.03 18.26 -3.46
C VAL A 76 -6.22 18.56 -2.55
N GLU A 77 -5.98 18.56 -1.24
CA GLU A 77 -6.78 19.34 -0.29
C GLU A 77 -6.73 20.79 -0.80
N LEU A 78 -7.74 21.14 -1.59
CA LEU A 78 -8.07 22.52 -1.92
C LEU A 78 -8.56 23.16 -0.62
N GLU A 79 -7.63 23.65 0.19
CA GLU A 79 -7.96 24.68 1.18
C GLU A 79 -8.42 25.91 0.40
N ALA A 80 -9.74 26.12 0.39
CA ALA A 80 -10.37 27.32 -0.12
C ALA A 80 -10.18 28.43 0.92
N GLU A 81 -9.27 29.36 0.65
CA GLU A 81 -9.23 30.70 1.27
C GLU A 81 -10.03 31.70 0.43
#